data_AF-A0A9E1IIT8-F1
#
_entry.id   AF-A0A9E1IIT8-F1
#
_cell.length_a   1.000
_cell.length_b   1.000
_cell.length_c   1.000
_cell.angle_alpha   90.00
_cell.angle_beta   90.00
_cell.angle_gamma   90.00
#
_symmetry.space_group_name_H-M   'P 1'
#
loop_
_entity.id
_entity.type
_entity.pdbx_description
1 polymer ?
#
loop_
_entity_poly.entity_id
_entity_poly.type
_entity_poly.pdbx_seq_one_letter_code
_entity_poly.pdbx_strand_id
1 'polypeptide(L)' 'MSEKRHGFGILQENGLVKLVGLIMVEDEGHLTQSRFSGEMTPDEAHQLGYRFERNLAVGENV' A
#
# COMPACT_ATOMS: atom_id res chain seq x y z
N MET A 1 -8.64 -14.62 -14.98
CA MET A 1 -8.99 -13.78 -13.81
C MET A 1 -7.69 -13.23 -13.27
N SER A 2 -7.58 -11.92 -13.07
CA SER A 2 -6.37 -11.31 -12.52
C SER A 2 -6.32 -11.51 -11.00
N GLU A 3 -5.24 -12.08 -10.47
CA GLU A 3 -4.99 -12.16 -9.03
C GLU A 3 -4.29 -10.88 -8.57
N LYS A 4 -4.87 -10.18 -7.59
CA LYS A 4 -4.27 -9.00 -6.97
C LYS A 4 -3.75 -9.35 -5.59
N ARG A 5 -2.46 -9.16 -5.35
CA ARG A 5 -1.80 -9.30 -4.04
C ARG A 5 -1.20 -7.97 -3.63
N HIS A 6 -1.32 -7.59 -2.38
CA HIS A 6 -0.86 -6.30 -1.89
C HIS A 6 -0.32 -6.46 -0.47
N GLY A 7 0.57 -5.56 -0.09
CA GLY A 7 1.09 -5.46 1.27
C GLY A 7 1.57 -4.05 1.53
N PHE A 8 1.43 -3.58 2.75
CA PHE A 8 1.99 -2.31 3.19
C PHE A 8 2.63 -2.47 4.56
N GLY A 9 3.57 -1.59 4.87
CA GLY A 9 4.24 -1.50 6.15
C GLY A 9 4.44 -0.05 6.55
N ILE A 10 4.32 0.20 7.85
CA ILE A 10 4.62 1.50 8.46
C ILE A 10 5.92 1.33 9.23
N LEU A 11 6.92 2.13 8.88
CA LEU A 11 8.17 2.24 9.64
C LEU A 11 8.13 3.55 10.42
N GLN A 12 8.32 3.48 11.74
CA GLN A 12 8.38 4.65 12.60
C GLN A 12 9.73 4.68 13.31
N GLU A 13 10.49 5.76 13.14
CA GLU A 13 11.79 5.94 13.77
C GLU A 13 11.95 7.42 14.19
N ASN A 14 12.26 7.67 15.46
CA ASN A 14 12.50 9.01 16.00
C ASN A 14 11.39 10.05 15.69
N GLY A 15 10.13 9.61 15.60
CA GLY A 15 8.97 10.47 15.30
C GLY A 15 8.71 10.72 13.81
N LEU A 16 9.59 10.23 12.93
CA LEU A 16 9.38 10.23 11.49
C LEU A 16 8.68 8.93 11.08
N VAL A 17 7.67 9.03 10.22
CA VAL A 17 6.95 7.87 9.70
C VAL A 17 7.19 7.72 8.21
N LYS A 18 7.58 6.51 7.81
CA LYS A 18 7.73 6.11 6.43
C LYS A 18 6.72 5.02 6.10
N LEU A 19 5.80 5.33 5.21
CA LEU A 19 4.88 4.35 4.65
C LEU A 19 5.56 3.70 3.44
N VAL A 20 5.54 2.37 3.38
CA VAL A 20 6.02 1.59 2.23
C VAL A 20 4.89 0.67 1.78
N GLY A 21 4.54 0.71 0.50
CA GLY A 21 3.51 -0.15 -0.07
C GLY A 21 4.00 -0.91 -1.29
N LEU A 22 3.47 -2.12 -1.45
CA LEU A 22 3.72 -3.03 -2.53
C LEU A 22 2.39 -3.53 -3.10
N ILE A 23 2.19 -3.35 -4.39
CA ILE A 23 1.05 -3.86 -5.14
C ILE A 23 1.59 -4.81 -6.20
N MET A 24 1.03 -6.01 -6.25
CA MET A 24 1.32 -7.04 -7.25
C MET A 24 0.02 -7.42 -7.96
N VAL A 25 0.01 -7.30 -9.27
CA VAL A 25 -1.14 -7.66 -10.11
C VAL A 25 -0.65 -8.70 -11.10
N GLU A 26 -1.23 -9.90 -11.03
CA GLU A 26 -1.01 -10.94 -12.04
C GLU A 26 -2.19 -10.92 -13.01
N ASP A 27 -1.92 -10.71 -14.29
CA ASP A 27 -2.94 -10.77 -15.34
C ASP A 27 -2.42 -11.58 -16.53
N GLU A 28 -3.17 -12.60 -16.94
CA GLU A 28 -2.82 -13.51 -18.05
C GLU A 28 -1.36 -14.01 -18.02
N GLY A 29 -0.85 -14.37 -16.83
CA GLY A 29 0.52 -14.86 -16.63
C GLY A 29 1.60 -13.76 -16.58
N HIS A 30 1.22 -12.48 -16.62
CA HIS A 30 2.12 -11.35 -16.46
C HIS A 30 1.99 -10.74 -15.07
N LEU A 31 3.10 -10.73 -14.31
CA LEU A 31 3.17 -10.10 -13.00
C LEU A 31 3.64 -8.65 -13.12
N THR A 32 2.78 -7.70 -12.74
CA THR A 32 3.11 -6.28 -12.59
C THR A 32 3.31 -5.95 -11.12
N GLN A 33 4.42 -5.27 -10.81
CA GLN A 33 4.75 -4.83 -9.46
C GLN A 33 4.86 -3.31 -9.38
N SER A 34 4.07 -2.70 -8.49
CA SER A 34 4.15 -1.27 -8.16
C SER A 34 4.60 -1.09 -6.71
N ARG A 35 5.55 -0.18 -6.49
CA ARG A 35 6.04 0.18 -5.15
C ARG A 35 5.88 1.67 -4.93
N PHE A 36 5.52 2.05 -3.71
CA PHE A 36 5.54 3.45 -3.29
C PHE A 36 6.17 3.57 -1.92
N SER A 37 6.84 4.70 -1.69
CA SER A 37 7.33 5.09 -0.37
C SER A 37 7.20 6.58 -0.19
N GLY A 38 6.78 7.01 0.99
CA GLY A 38 6.70 8.41 1.34
C GLY A 38 7.05 8.62 2.81
N GLU A 39 7.77 9.70 3.09
CA GLU A 39 7.90 10.23 4.44
C GLU A 39 6.71 11.14 4.70
N MET A 40 6.09 10.98 5.86
CA MET A 40 4.91 11.73 6.25
C MET A 40 4.80 11.79 7.77
N THR A 41 3.91 12.64 8.26
CA THR A 41 3.59 12.67 9.69
C THR A 41 2.89 11.38 10.11
N PRO A 42 2.93 11.01 11.40
CA PRO A 42 2.19 9.85 11.90
C PRO A 42 0.70 9.88 11.56
N ASP A 43 0.07 11.05 11.64
CA ASP A 43 -1.36 11.21 11.34
C ASP A 43 -1.66 10.96 9.85
N GLU A 44 -0.82 11.48 8.96
CA GLU A 44 -0.92 11.21 7.52
C GLU A 44 -0.72 9.72 7.21
N ALA A 45 0.24 9.07 7.86
CA ALA A 45 0.49 7.63 7.69
C ALA A 45 -0.69 6.77 8.14
N HIS A 46 -1.33 7.11 9.27
CA HIS A 46 -2.54 6.43 9.72
C HIS A 46 -3.70 6.62 8.75
N GLN A 47 -3.92 7.84 8.25
CA GLN A 47 -4.98 8.11 7.28
C GLN A 47 -4.76 7.36 5.96
N LEU A 48 -3.53 7.34 5.46
CA LEU A 48 -3.15 6.61 4.24
C LEU A 48 -3.26 5.09 4.44
N GLY A 49 -2.77 4.56 5.55
CA GLY A 49 -2.89 3.14 5.89
C GLY A 49 -4.35 2.69 5.96
N TYR A 50 -5.19 3.44 6.67
CA TYR A 50 -6.63 3.15 6.78
C TYR A 50 -7.34 3.20 5.41
N ARG A 51 -7.01 4.21 4.58
CA ARG A 51 -7.57 4.31 3.22
C ARG A 51 -7.13 3.14 2.35
N PHE A 52 -5.88 2.70 2.47
CA PHE A 52 -5.32 1.57 1.73
C PHE A 52 -6.05 0.27 2.11
N GLU A 53 -6.13 -0.06 3.40
CA GLU A 53 -6.87 -1.24 3.90
C GLU A 53 -8.33 -1.23 3.45
N ARG A 54 -8.99 -0.07 3.55
CA ARG A 54 -10.39 0.08 3.12
C ARG A 54 -10.53 -0.18 1.63
N ASN A 55 -9.73 0.48 0.77
CA ASN A 55 -9.85 0.34 -0.68
C ASN A 55 -9.60 -1.10 -1.13
N LEU A 56 -8.68 -1.81 -0.46
CA LEU A 56 -8.43 -3.22 -0.68
C LEU A 56 -9.62 -4.12 -0.32
N ALA A 57 -10.27 -3.85 0.82
CA ALA A 57 -11.43 -4.61 1.27
C ALA A 57 -12.63 -4.47 0.32
N VAL A 58 -12.78 -3.32 -0.36
CA VAL A 58 -13.88 -3.07 -1.30
C VAL A 58 -13.52 -3.25 -2.77
N GLY A 59 -12.27 -3.61 -3.07
CA GLY A 59 -11.79 -3.76 -4.46
C GLY A 59 -11.73 -2.46 -5.26
N GLU A 60 -11.71 -1.30 -4.60
CA GLU A 60 -11.54 0.01 -5.24
C GLU A 60 -10.10 0.22 -5.72
N ASN A 61 -9.91 1.16 -6.65
CA ASN A 61 -8.57 1.52 -7.11
C ASN A 61 -7.71 2.02 -5.93
N VAL A 62 -6.52 1.45 -5.83
CA VAL A 62 -5.49 1.77 -4.83
C VAL A 62 -4.33 2.46 -5.50
#